data_AF-A0A8S3J5N1-F1
#
_entry.id   AF-A0A8S3J5N1-F1
#
_cell.length_a   1.000
_cell.length_b   1.000
_cell.length_c   1.000
_cell.angle_alpha   90.00
_cell.angle_beta   90.00
_cell.angle_gamma   90.00
#
_symmetry.space_group_name_H-M   'P 1'
#
loop_
_entity.id
_entity.type
_entity.pdbx_description
1 polymer ?
#
loop_
_entity_poly.entity_id
_entity_poly.type
_entity_poly.pdbx_seq_one_letter_code
_entity_poly.pdbx_strand_id
1 'polypeptide(L)'
;MSPRSGMSRGVTTGQLIASHILDTRKSGRSENRIVYTPINEQGYYQPDPSHPNQGYLTPHWGNLKPLLLDVGSQFRASNTVRET
;
A
#
# COMPACT_ATOMS: atom_id res chain seq x y z
N MET A 1 -13.33 31.88 28.93
CA MET A 1 -13.17 31.23 27.60
C MET A 1 -14.43 30.43 27.31
N SER A 2 -15.25 30.84 26.34
CA SER A 2 -16.57 30.19 26.13
C SER A 2 -16.42 28.77 25.53
N PRO A 3 -17.24 27.79 25.94
CA PRO A 3 -17.14 26.40 25.47
C PRO A 3 -17.10 26.25 23.94
N ARG A 4 -17.87 27.08 23.22
CA ARG A 4 -17.89 27.14 21.74
C ARG A 4 -16.55 27.53 21.11
N SER A 5 -15.75 28.36 21.78
CA SER A 5 -14.41 28.76 21.32
C SER A 5 -13.38 27.64 21.48
N GLY A 6 -13.54 26.76 22.48
CA GLY A 6 -12.72 25.55 22.64
C GLY A 6 -13.01 24.52 21.55
N MET A 7 -14.30 24.28 21.28
CA MET A 7 -14.75 23.35 20.24
C MET A 7 -14.26 23.76 18.84
N SER A 8 -14.41 25.03 18.47
CA SER A 8 -13.94 25.53 17.17
C SER A 8 -12.43 25.36 17.00
N ARG A 9 -11.61 25.68 18.03
CA ARG A 9 -10.16 25.47 17.99
C ARG A 9 -9.78 23.99 17.85
N GLY A 10 -10.49 23.10 18.52
CA GLY A 10 -10.29 21.66 18.41
C GLY A 10 -10.52 21.17 16.97
N VAL A 11 -11.62 21.60 16.34
CA VAL A 11 -11.93 21.26 14.94
C VAL A 11 -10.87 21.78 13.99
N THR A 12 -10.49 23.05 14.10
CA THR A 12 -9.45 23.65 13.25
C THR A 12 -8.12 22.93 13.39
N THR A 13 -7.72 22.60 14.62
CA THR A 13 -6.47 21.86 14.88
C THR A 13 -6.53 20.46 14.26
N GLY A 14 -7.65 19.76 14.42
CA GLY A 14 -7.86 18.44 13.83
C GLY A 14 -7.77 18.45 12.30
N GLN A 15 -8.37 19.46 11.66
CA GLN A 15 -8.29 19.64 10.21
C GLN A 15 -6.85 19.88 9.75
N LEU A 16 -6.09 20.74 10.43
CA LEU A 16 -4.70 21.01 10.10
C LEU A 16 -3.82 19.76 10.19
N ILE A 17 -3.96 18.98 11.27
CA ILE A 17 -3.21 17.73 11.45
C ILE A 17 -3.60 16.71 10.39
N ALA A 18 -4.89 16.56 10.11
CA ALA A 18 -5.37 15.63 9.08
C ALA A 18 -4.82 15.98 7.69
N SER A 19 -4.85 17.26 7.30
CA SER A 19 -4.26 17.73 6.05
C SER A 19 -2.76 17.42 5.99
N HIS A 20 -2.02 17.67 7.06
CA HIS A 20 -0.59 17.39 7.11
C HIS A 20 -0.26 15.89 6.96
N ILE A 21 -1.05 15.01 7.60
CA ILE A 21 -0.91 13.56 7.47
C ILE A 21 -1.20 13.12 6.02
N LEU A 22 -2.27 13.64 5.41
CA LEU A 22 -2.63 13.32 4.03
C LEU A 22 -1.55 13.77 3.05
N ASP A 23 -1.02 14.99 3.21
CA ASP A 23 0.06 15.50 2.37
C ASP A 23 1.33 14.67 2.49
N THR A 24 1.67 14.23 3.70
CA THR A 24 2.80 13.32 3.92
C THR A 24 2.59 11.98 3.19
N ARG A 25 1.35 11.47 3.17
CA ARG A 25 0.99 10.19 2.54
C ARG A 25 0.83 10.24 1.03
N LYS A 26 0.58 11.41 0.42
CA LYS A 26 0.51 11.56 -1.05
C LYS A 26 1.79 11.12 -1.76
N SER A 27 2.95 11.18 -1.09
CA SER A 27 4.22 10.71 -1.65
C SER A 27 4.38 9.19 -1.67
N GLY A 28 3.38 8.44 -1.21
CA GLY A 28 3.44 7.01 -0.94
C GLY A 28 3.34 6.08 -2.15
N ARG A 29 3.20 6.61 -3.38
CA ARG A 29 3.05 5.85 -4.63
C ARG A 29 1.80 4.96 -4.70
N SER A 30 0.84 5.17 -3.81
CA SER A 30 -0.42 4.41 -3.74
C SER A 30 -1.32 4.60 -4.96
N GLU A 31 -1.14 5.72 -5.63
CA GLU A 31 -1.86 6.17 -6.82
C GLU A 31 -1.26 5.61 -8.12
N ASN A 32 -0.11 4.94 -8.06
CA ASN A 32 0.54 4.36 -9.22
C ASN A 32 -0.29 3.19 -9.76
N ARG A 33 -0.84 3.36 -10.97
CA ARG A 33 -1.56 2.29 -11.66
C ARG A 33 -0.59 1.41 -12.42
N ILE A 34 -0.12 0.35 -11.78
CA ILE A 34 0.72 -0.68 -12.42
C ILE A 34 -0.14 -1.91 -12.69
N VAL A 35 -0.08 -2.41 -13.93
CA VAL A 35 -0.76 -3.61 -14.39
C VAL A 35 0.22 -4.78 -14.32
N TYR A 36 -0.22 -5.93 -13.81
CA TYR A 36 0.53 -7.18 -13.93
C TYR A 36 0.10 -7.90 -15.21
N THR A 37 1.07 -8.25 -16.04
CA THR A 37 0.86 -9.06 -17.24
C THR A 37 1.20 -10.51 -16.91
N PRO A 38 0.23 -11.43 -16.92
CA PRO A 38 0.52 -12.84 -16.68
C PRO A 38 1.41 -13.45 -17.75
N ILE A 39 2.18 -14.45 -17.33
CA ILE A 39 2.99 -15.30 -18.19
C ILE A 39 2.38 -16.70 -18.11
N ASN A 40 2.05 -17.29 -19.26
CA ASN A 40 1.44 -18.61 -19.34
C ASN A 40 2.50 -19.72 -19.39
N GLU A 41 3.33 -19.79 -18.35
CA GLU A 41 4.40 -20.77 -18.20
C GLU A 41 4.34 -21.40 -16.81
N GLN A 42 4.84 -22.64 -16.71
CA GLN A 42 4.91 -23.36 -15.43
C GLN A 42 5.77 -22.58 -14.42
N GLY A 43 5.29 -22.48 -13.17
CA GLY A 43 5.96 -21.75 -12.09
C GLY A 43 5.54 -20.29 -11.94
N TYR A 44 4.83 -19.72 -12.93
CA TYR A 44 4.18 -18.42 -12.79
C TYR A 44 2.76 -18.56 -12.24
N TYR A 45 2.31 -17.55 -11.49
CA TYR A 45 0.94 -17.49 -11.01
C TYR A 45 -0.05 -17.51 -12.18
N GLN A 46 -1.10 -18.33 -12.05
CA GLN A 46 -2.20 -18.42 -13.00
C GLN A 46 -3.52 -18.00 -12.33
N PRO A 47 -4.42 -17.33 -13.07
CA PRO A 47 -5.77 -17.05 -12.60
C PRO A 47 -6.54 -18.32 -12.21
N ASP A 48 -7.46 -18.19 -11.26
CA ASP A 48 -8.39 -19.25 -10.93
C ASP A 48 -9.24 -19.63 -12.16
N PRO A 49 -9.25 -20.91 -12.59
CA PRO A 49 -10.04 -21.36 -13.73
C PRO A 49 -11.55 -21.11 -13.58
N SER A 50 -12.07 -21.07 -12.35
CA SER A 50 -13.48 -20.76 -12.08
C SER A 50 -13.80 -19.27 -12.13
N HIS A 51 -12.77 -18.41 -12.07
CA HIS A 51 -12.87 -16.96 -12.13
C HIS A 51 -11.77 -16.36 -13.03
N PRO A 52 -11.74 -16.68 -14.34
CA PRO A 52 -10.62 -16.34 -15.22
C PRO A 52 -10.46 -14.83 -15.45
N ASN A 53 -11.51 -14.06 -15.17
CA ASN A 53 -11.51 -12.60 -15.28
C ASN A 53 -11.16 -11.90 -13.95
N GLN A 54 -10.82 -12.64 -12.89
CA GLN A 54 -10.35 -12.02 -11.67
C GLN A 54 -9.03 -11.29 -11.95
N GLY A 55 -9.00 -9.99 -11.67
CA GLY A 55 -7.80 -9.19 -11.84
C GLY A 55 -6.74 -9.49 -10.78
N TYR A 56 -5.56 -8.92 -10.96
CA TYR A 56 -4.47 -8.98 -9.99
C TYR A 56 -4.62 -7.88 -8.95
N LEU A 57 -4.73 -8.28 -7.68
CA LEU A 57 -4.83 -7.33 -6.59
C LEU A 57 -3.47 -6.66 -6.36
N THR A 58 -3.43 -5.34 -6.56
CA THR A 58 -2.32 -4.46 -6.17
C THR A 58 -0.92 -5.02 -6.48
N PRO A 59 -0.59 -5.33 -7.75
CA PRO A 59 0.70 -5.95 -8.09
C PRO A 59 1.91 -5.06 -7.76
N HIS A 60 1.70 -3.78 -7.49
CA HIS A 60 2.72 -2.82 -7.07
C HIS A 60 2.81 -2.62 -5.55
N TRP A 61 2.14 -3.44 -4.73
CA TRP A 61 2.14 -3.27 -3.28
C TRP A 61 3.55 -3.22 -2.68
N GLY A 62 4.48 -4.01 -3.21
CA GLY A 62 5.89 -4.00 -2.79
C GLY A 62 6.66 -2.71 -3.11
N ASN A 63 6.10 -1.80 -3.92
CA ASN A 63 6.72 -0.54 -4.32
C ASN A 63 6.19 0.68 -3.54
N LEU A 64 5.25 0.47 -2.62
CA LEU A 64 4.75 1.54 -1.75
C LEU A 64 5.84 2.02 -0.81
N LYS A 65 5.79 3.30 -0.43
CA LYS A 65 6.68 3.83 0.60
C LYS A 65 6.30 3.21 1.97
N PRO A 66 7.19 2.43 2.60
CA PRO A 66 6.90 1.87 3.90
C PRO A 66 6.89 2.95 4.99
N LEU A 67 6.22 2.68 6.12
CA LEU A 67 6.21 3.60 7.28
C LEU A 67 7.48 3.47 8.13
N LEU A 68 7.95 2.24 8.34
CA LEU A 68 9.07 1.92 9.24
C LEU A 68 10.23 1.22 8.55
N LEU A 69 10.01 0.70 7.33
CA LEU A 69 11.03 -0.02 6.57
C LEU A 69 11.78 0.97 5.68
N ASP A 70 13.08 0.73 5.50
CA ASP A 70 13.89 1.52 4.57
C ASP A 70 13.48 1.22 3.12
N VAL A 71 13.16 -0.05 2.83
CA VAL A 71 12.73 -0.54 1.51
C VAL A 71 11.72 -1.67 1.63
N GLY A 72 10.85 -1.84 0.63
CA GLY A 72 9.81 -2.88 0.62
C GLY A 72 10.34 -4.33 0.60
N SER A 73 11.61 -4.52 0.22
CA SER A 73 12.29 -5.82 0.17
C SER A 73 13.14 -6.14 1.39
N GLN A 74 13.08 -5.33 2.46
CA GLN A 74 13.95 -5.46 3.64
C GLN A 74 13.90 -6.86 4.29
N PHE A 75 12.75 -7.55 4.22
CA PHE A 75 12.55 -8.90 4.74
C PHE A 75 12.32 -9.95 3.65
N ARG A 76 12.93 -9.78 2.48
CA ARG A 76 12.83 -10.79 1.41
C ARG A 76 13.37 -12.13 1.91
N ALA A 77 12.52 -13.16 1.93
CA ALA A 77 12.92 -14.52 2.30
C ALA A 77 14.01 -15.05 1.36
N SER A 78 14.99 -15.77 1.92
CA SER A 78 15.98 -16.50 1.13
C SER A 78 15.32 -17.67 0.42
N ASN A 79 15.60 -17.86 -0.87
CA ASN A 79 15.12 -19.01 -1.67
C ASN A 79 15.81 -20.33 -1.29
N THR A 80 16.27 -20.51 -0.05
CA THR A 80 16.89 -21.76 0.38
C THR A 80 15.79 -22.81 0.55
N VAL A 81 15.44 -23.46 -0.56
CA VAL A 81 14.69 -24.71 -0.55
C VAL A 81 15.62 -25.72 0.15
N ARG A 82 15.27 -26.11 1.38
CA ARG A 82 15.89 -27.30 1.97
C ARG A 82 15.24 -28.49 1.30
N GLU A 83 15.92 -29.05 0.31
CA GLU A 83 15.61 -30.39 -0.18
C GLU A 83 15.90 -31.37 0.97
N THR A 84 14.86 -32.08 1.41
CA THR A 84 14.92 -33.20 2.36
C THR A 84 14.30 -34.42 1.73
#